data_AF-A0A433UJ86-F1
#
_entry.id   AF-A0A433UJ86-F1
#
_cell.length_a   1.000
_cell.length_b   1.000
_cell.length_c   1.000
_cell.angle_alpha   90.00
_cell.angle_beta   90.00
_cell.angle_gamma   90.00
#
_symmetry.space_group_name_H-M   'P 1'
#
loop_
_entity.id
_entity.type
_entity.pdbx_description
1 polymer ?
#
loop_
_entity_poly.entity_id
_entity_poly.type
_entity_poly.pdbx_seq_one_letter_code
_entity_poly.pdbx_strand_id
1 'polypeptide(L)' 'MRSRKVKTPKTPPNPPSKSESTPVDMRLMGTEEDLEKWAWFLELVESKGMITVLEKGKLYKNRGESKLYRLYIKIKLNR' A
#
# COMPACT_ATOMS: atom_id res chain seq x y z
N MET A 1 57.17 18.43 -9.62
CA MET A 1 56.40 17.20 -9.89
C MET A 1 54.96 17.41 -9.43
N ARG A 2 53.95 17.39 -10.30
CA ARG A 2 52.53 17.51 -9.93
C ARG A 2 51.82 16.18 -10.20
N SER A 3 51.46 15.46 -9.15
CA SER A 3 50.68 14.23 -9.23
C SER A 3 49.26 14.53 -9.70
N ARG A 4 48.86 14.00 -10.86
CA ARG A 4 47.46 14.01 -11.32
C ARG A 4 46.67 12.99 -10.50
N LYS A 5 45.66 13.44 -9.75
CA LYS A 5 44.65 12.54 -9.16
C LYS A 5 43.85 11.91 -10.29
N VAL A 6 43.94 10.59 -10.42
CA VAL A 6 43.10 9.78 -11.31
C VAL A 6 41.68 9.77 -10.73
N LYS A 7 40.71 10.32 -11.45
CA LYS A 7 39.28 10.15 -11.12
C LYS A 7 38.88 8.73 -11.49
N THR A 8 38.48 7.93 -10.51
CA THR A 8 37.84 6.64 -10.74
C THR A 8 36.47 6.84 -11.41
N PRO A 9 36.07 5.98 -12.36
CA PRO A 9 34.74 6.03 -12.95
C PRO A 9 33.69 5.68 -11.91
N LYS A 10 32.64 6.50 -11.79
CA LYS A 10 31.46 6.19 -10.98
C LYS A 10 30.73 5.03 -11.65
N THR A 11 30.63 3.90 -10.97
CA THR A 11 29.75 2.79 -11.39
C THR A 11 28.33 3.33 -11.57
N PRO A 12 27.65 3.06 -12.69
CA PRO A 12 26.25 3.44 -12.84
C PRO A 12 25.42 2.77 -11.72
N PRO A 13 24.41 3.45 -11.17
CA PRO A 13 23.52 2.81 -10.20
C PRO A 13 22.86 1.60 -10.88
N ASN A 14 22.83 0.48 -10.15
CA ASN A 14 22.14 -0.73 -10.62
C ASN A 14 20.71 -0.38 -11.04
N PRO A 15 20.18 -0.97 -12.13
CA PRO A 15 18.78 -0.80 -12.50
C PRO A 15 17.89 -1.29 -11.34
N PRO A 16 16.74 -0.63 -11.08
CA PRO A 16 15.86 -1.04 -10.00
C PRO A 16 15.43 -2.50 -10.20
N SER A 17 15.74 -3.33 -9.22
CA SER A 17 15.44 -4.76 -9.24
C SER A 17 13.94 -5.00 -9.06
N LYS A 18 13.38 -5.93 -9.86
CA LYS A 18 12.06 -6.57 -9.72
C LYS A 18 10.90 -5.64 -9.33
N SER A 19 10.12 -5.23 -10.34
CA SER A 19 8.82 -4.54 -10.26
C SER A 19 8.26 -4.40 -8.84
N GLU A 20 8.63 -3.33 -8.14
CA GLU A 20 7.97 -2.97 -6.89
C GLU A 20 6.51 -2.66 -7.22
N SER A 21 5.59 -3.53 -6.81
CA SER A 21 4.17 -3.17 -6.87
C SER A 21 3.94 -2.01 -5.93
N THR A 22 3.51 -0.88 -6.50
CA THR A 22 3.20 0.33 -5.75
C THR A 22 2.04 0.04 -4.79
N PRO A 23 2.16 0.42 -3.51
CA PRO A 23 1.04 0.36 -2.58
C PRO A 23 -0.18 1.13 -3.10
N VAL A 24 -1.37 0.58 -2.87
CA VAL A 24 -2.66 1.18 -3.21
C VAL A 24 -3.36 1.59 -1.92
N ASP A 25 -3.73 2.87 -1.83
CA ASP A 25 -4.57 3.39 -0.76
C ASP A 25 -6.06 3.26 -1.15
N MET A 26 -6.79 2.42 -0.44
CA MET A 26 -8.22 2.18 -0.61
C MET A 26 -9.03 2.97 0.42
N ARG A 27 -10.13 3.57 -0.05
CA ARG A 27 -11.12 4.22 0.79
C ARG A 27 -12.49 3.62 0.53
N LEU A 28 -13.00 2.88 1.52
CA LEU A 28 -14.32 2.29 1.48
C LEU A 28 -15.31 3.15 2.26
N MET A 29 -16.54 3.26 1.74
CA MET A 29 -17.67 3.88 2.42
C MET A 29 -18.86 2.94 2.39
N GLY A 30 -19.53 2.79 3.52
CA GLY A 30 -20.66 1.87 3.64
C GLY A 30 -21.25 1.91 5.04
N THR A 31 -22.19 1.01 5.31
CA THR A 31 -22.59 0.72 6.68
C THR A 31 -21.43 0.07 7.45
N GLU A 32 -21.51 0.04 8.77
CA GLU A 32 -20.54 -0.67 9.60
C GLU A 32 -20.41 -2.14 9.20
N GLU A 33 -21.55 -2.82 9.01
CA GLU A 33 -21.63 -4.23 8.59
C GLU A 33 -20.99 -4.46 7.21
N ASP A 34 -21.24 -3.57 6.24
CA ASP A 34 -20.64 -3.71 4.90
C ASP A 34 -19.12 -3.60 4.96
N LEU A 35 -18.61 -2.66 5.76
CA LEU A 35 -17.17 -2.45 5.90
C LEU A 35 -16.49 -3.61 6.64
N GLU A 36 -17.16 -4.25 7.58
CA GLU A 36 -16.69 -5.49 8.20
C GLU A 36 -16.59 -6.62 7.16
N LYS A 37 -17.61 -6.80 6.30
CA LYS A 37 -17.58 -7.80 5.22
C LYS A 37 -16.45 -7.54 4.22
N TRP A 38 -16.22 -6.29 3.85
CA TRP A 38 -15.09 -5.91 2.99
C TRP A 38 -13.73 -6.18 3.63
N ALA A 39 -13.59 -5.88 4.92
CA ALA A 39 -12.36 -6.18 5.66
C ALA A 39 -12.09 -7.69 5.70
N TRP A 40 -13.10 -8.50 6.01
CA TRP A 40 -13.01 -9.96 5.99
C TRP A 40 -12.63 -10.48 4.59
N PHE A 41 -13.22 -9.93 3.53
CA PHE A 41 -12.89 -10.32 2.17
C PHE A 41 -11.42 -10.04 1.84
N LEU A 42 -10.88 -8.89 2.24
CA LEU A 42 -9.48 -8.55 2.00
C LEU A 42 -8.52 -9.47 2.77
N GLU A 43 -8.87 -9.87 3.99
CA GLU A 43 -8.12 -10.88 4.76
C GLU A 43 -8.13 -12.25 4.04
N LEU A 44 -9.27 -12.64 3.46
CA LEU A 44 -9.36 -13.86 2.65
C LEU A 44 -8.48 -13.78 1.39
N VAL A 45 -8.47 -12.64 0.70
CA VAL A 45 -7.66 -12.42 -0.50
C VAL A 45 -6.16 -12.40 -0.15
N GLU A 46 -5.80 -11.82 0.99
CA GLU A 46 -4.43 -11.84 1.53
C GLU A 46 -4.00 -13.27 1.86
N SER A 47 -4.86 -14.09 2.48
CA SER A 47 -4.55 -15.50 2.77
C SER A 47 -4.27 -16.34 1.52
N LYS A 48 -4.82 -15.93 0.37
CA LYS A 48 -4.55 -16.53 -0.95
C LYS A 48 -3.28 -16.00 -1.62
N GLY A 49 -2.54 -15.10 -0.95
CA GLY A 49 -1.30 -14.53 -1.43
C GLY A 49 -1.46 -13.52 -2.57
N MET A 50 -2.69 -13.06 -2.87
CA MET A 50 -2.95 -12.13 -3.98
C MET A 50 -2.61 -10.68 -3.62
N ILE A 51 -2.74 -10.34 -2.34
CA ILE A 51 -2.41 -9.02 -1.80
C ILE A 51 -1.66 -9.16 -0.48
N THR A 52 -1.06 -8.07 -0.03
CA THR A 52 -0.59 -7.87 1.34
C THR A 52 -1.24 -6.62 1.90
N VAL A 53 -1.90 -6.74 3.05
CA VAL A 53 -2.48 -5.60 3.77
C VAL A 53 -1.37 -4.95 4.58
N LEU A 54 -1.06 -3.70 4.25
CA LEU A 54 -0.02 -2.91 4.90
C LEU A 54 -0.57 -2.15 6.10
N GLU A 55 -1.81 -1.65 6.00
CA GLU A 55 -2.47 -0.89 7.05
C GLU A 55 -3.98 -1.06 6.97
N LYS A 56 -4.62 -1.25 8.12
CA LYS A 56 -6.08 -1.24 8.29
C LYS A 56 -6.45 -0.14 9.29
N GLY A 57 -7.05 0.92 8.79
CA GLY A 57 -7.50 2.05 9.60
C GLY A 57 -8.70 1.69 10.48
N LYS A 58 -9.04 2.58 11.41
CA LYS A 58 -10.29 2.49 12.19
C LYS A 58 -11.48 2.88 11.34
N LEU A 59 -12.67 2.48 11.76
CA LEU A 59 -13.93 2.97 11.21
C LEU A 59 -14.17 4.42 11.68
N TYR A 60 -14.37 5.33 10.74
CA TYR A 60 -14.70 6.72 11.02
C TYR A 60 -16.13 7.00 10.63
N LYS A 61 -16.93 7.56 11.54
CA LYS A 61 -18.25 8.09 11.20
C LYS A 61 -18.12 9.21 10.17
N ASN A 62 -18.98 9.21 9.17
CA ASN A 62 -19.07 10.32 8.24
C ASN A 62 -19.56 11.59 8.98
N ARG A 63 -19.17 12.78 8.52
CA ARG A 63 -19.65 14.03 9.11
C ARG A 63 -21.09 14.30 8.61
N GLY A 64 -22.00 14.70 9.50
CA GLY A 64 -23.40 14.98 9.19
C GLY A 64 -24.36 13.88 9.65
N GLU A 65 -25.59 13.87 9.13
CA GLU A 65 -26.65 12.91 9.51
C GLU A 65 -26.51 11.52 8.85
N SER A 66 -25.51 11.35 7.99
CA SER A 66 -25.28 10.09 7.28
C SER A 66 -24.79 9.00 8.26
N LYS A 67 -25.53 7.88 8.32
CA LYS A 67 -25.15 6.66 9.09
C LYS A 67 -23.97 5.89 8.48
N LEU A 68 -23.31 6.44 7.46
CA LEU A 68 -22.22 5.78 6.77
C LEU A 68 -20.90 5.97 7.51
N TYR A 69 -20.05 4.96 7.39
CA TYR A 69 -18.72 4.93 7.93
C TYR A 69 -17.69 4.95 6.80
N ARG A 70 -16.44 5.25 7.15
CA ARG A 70 -15.28 5.25 6.27
C ARG A 70 -14.23 4.31 6.83
N LEU A 71 -13.68 3.47 5.96
CA LEU A 71 -12.56 2.58 6.27
C LEU A 71 -11.43 2.86 5.27
N TYR A 72 -10.25 3.16 5.80
CA TYR A 72 -9.03 3.34 5.01
C TYR A 72 -8.19 2.07 5.13
N ILE A 73 -7.74 1.55 3.99
CA ILE A 73 -6.91 0.35 3.94
C ILE A 73 -5.79 0.58 2.94
N LYS A 74 -4.56 0.28 3.32
CA LYS A 74 -3.41 0.30 2.41
C LYS A 74 -3.04 -1.12 2.06
N ILE A 75 -3.00 -1.45 0.77
CA ILE A 75 -2.65 -2.78 0.28
C ILE A 75 -1.51 -2.73 -0.72
N LYS A 76 -0.85 -3.86 -0.93
CA LYS A 76 0.09 -4.09 -2.03
C LYS A 76 -0.40 -5.29 -2.83
N LEU A 77 -0.44 -5.16 -4.16
CA LEU A 77 -0.75 -6.29 -5.03
C LEU A 77 0.47 -7.18 -5.18
N ASN A 78 0.31 -8.48 -4.98
CA ASN A 78 1.39 -9.43 -5.22
C ASN A 78 1.34 -9.82 -6.70
N ARG A 79 2.44 -9.56 -7.41
CA ARG A 79 2.63 -9.92 -8.82
C ARG A 79 3.52 -11.15 -8.91
#